data_AF-A0A812MW98-F1
#
_entry.id   AF-A0A812MW98-F1
#
_cell.length_a   1.000
_cell.length_b   1.000
_cell.length_c   1.000
_cell.angle_alpha   90.00
_cell.angle_beta   90.00
_cell.angle_gamma   90.00
#
_symmetry.space_group_name_H-M   'P 1'
#
loop_
_entity.id
_entity.type
_entity.pdbx_description
1 polymer ?
#
loop_
_entity_poly.entity_id
_entity_poly.type
_entity_poly.pdbx_seq_one_letter_code
_entity_poly.pdbx_strand_id
1 'polypeptide(L)'
;MYGVLSVVFFHIFADLPADLGAIFMAIMIPLYMGFAVQSALTNAIIEVVNEKESKMKVTQEIYGLTPLMYWVSWAGYFGIVSLVCMVLLYCLFTLAAPMVSNSNPLFVLFVMALSYMQQLEFAAIIAVFFNRTQAASAAA
;
A
#
# COMPACT_ATOMS: atom_id res chain seq x y z
N MET A 1 7.10 12.86 -3.50
CA MET A 1 6.43 14.03 -4.11
C MET A 1 4.96 14.18 -3.69
N TYR A 2 4.24 13.09 -3.39
CA TYR A 2 2.82 13.15 -3.00
C TYR A 2 2.52 13.73 -1.61
N GLY A 3 3.43 13.59 -0.64
CA GLY A 3 3.17 14.02 0.75
C GLY A 3 3.11 15.54 1.00
N VAL A 4 3.80 16.36 0.19
CA VAL A 4 3.75 17.83 0.33
C VAL A 4 2.52 18.40 -0.39
N LEU A 5 2.17 17.83 -1.55
CA LEU A 5 0.97 18.16 -2.31
C LEU A 5 -0.30 17.80 -1.53
N SER A 6 -0.30 16.71 -0.76
CA SER A 6 -1.45 16.32 0.06
C SER A 6 -1.71 17.29 1.21
N VAL A 7 -0.67 17.78 1.89
CA VAL A 7 -0.84 18.72 3.03
C VAL A 7 -1.39 20.07 2.56
N VAL A 8 -0.87 20.60 1.44
CA VAL A 8 -1.38 21.84 0.84
C VAL A 8 -2.82 21.67 0.38
N PHE A 9 -3.16 20.52 -0.20
CA PHE A 9 -4.54 20.20 -0.59
C PHE A 9 -5.47 20.19 0.63
N PHE A 10 -5.12 19.50 1.72
CA PHE A 10 -5.95 19.44 2.93
C PHE A 10 -6.14 20.81 3.61
N HIS A 11 -5.14 21.69 3.56
CA HIS A 11 -5.29 23.06 4.06
C HIS A 11 -6.25 23.91 3.23
N ILE A 12 -6.23 23.80 1.89
CA ILE A 12 -7.12 24.58 1.01
C ILE A 12 -8.60 24.23 1.22
N PHE A 13 -8.91 22.96 1.51
CA PHE A 13 -10.28 22.51 1.74
C PHE A 13 -10.74 22.63 3.20
N ALA A 14 -9.84 22.97 4.14
CA ALA A 14 -10.20 23.25 5.52
C ALA A 14 -10.98 24.57 5.69
N ASP A 15 -10.85 25.50 4.73
CA ASP A 15 -11.53 26.81 4.75
C ASP A 15 -12.98 26.78 4.23
N LEU A 16 -13.49 25.62 3.79
CA LEU A 16 -14.89 25.43 3.36
C LEU A 16 -15.84 25.35 4.58
N PRO A 17 -17.14 25.71 4.45
CA PRO A 17 -18.14 25.45 5.48
C PRO A 17 -18.09 24.01 5.98
N ALA A 18 -18.14 23.84 7.31
CA ALA A 18 -17.80 22.60 8.02
C ALA A 18 -18.49 21.34 7.47
N ASP A 19 -19.78 21.45 7.12
CA ASP A 19 -20.56 20.31 6.60
C ASP A 19 -20.09 19.89 5.19
N LEU A 20 -19.74 20.86 4.34
CA LEU A 20 -19.28 20.59 2.97
C LEU A 20 -17.83 20.11 2.97
N GLY A 21 -16.97 20.74 3.79
CA GLY A 21 -15.57 20.35 3.95
C GLY A 21 -15.41 18.91 4.43
N ALA A 22 -16.23 18.49 5.41
CA ALA A 22 -16.20 17.12 5.92
C ALA A 22 -16.56 16.07 4.86
N ILE A 23 -17.58 16.33 4.04
CA ILE A 23 -17.99 15.42 2.95
C ILE A 23 -16.89 15.31 1.88
N PHE A 24 -16.30 16.45 1.47
CA PHE A 24 -15.20 16.45 0.51
C PHE A 24 -13.96 15.71 1.04
N MET A 25 -13.60 15.91 2.31
CA MET A 25 -12.48 15.19 2.93
C MET A 25 -12.75 13.68 3.02
N ALA A 26 -13.99 13.28 3.36
CA ALA A 26 -14.37 11.87 3.45
C ALA A 26 -14.26 11.11 2.12
N ILE A 27 -14.46 11.80 0.98
CA ILE A 27 -14.34 11.20 -0.36
C ILE A 27 -12.89 11.23 -0.87
N MET A 28 -12.20 12.36 -0.64
CA MET A 28 -10.86 12.56 -1.21
C MET A 28 -9.77 11.76 -0.49
N ILE A 29 -9.91 11.53 0.82
CA ILE A 29 -8.90 10.80 1.61
C ILE A 29 -8.76 9.32 1.16
N PRO A 30 -9.84 8.53 1.04
CA PRO A 30 -9.74 7.16 0.54
C PRO A 30 -9.17 7.08 -0.87
N LEU A 31 -9.51 8.05 -1.75
CA LEU A 31 -8.95 8.15 -3.08
C LEU A 31 -7.43 8.39 -3.05
N TYR A 32 -6.98 9.34 -2.23
CA TYR A 32 -5.55 9.62 -2.06
C TYR A 32 -4.77 8.44 -1.50
N MET A 33 -5.36 7.74 -0.52
CA MET A 33 -4.82 6.50 0.02
C MET A 33 -4.73 5.43 -1.06
N GLY A 34 -5.76 5.26 -1.89
CA GLY A 34 -5.73 4.34 -3.03
C GLY A 34 -4.56 4.61 -3.98
N PHE A 35 -4.33 5.87 -4.37
CA PHE A 35 -3.21 6.23 -5.24
C PHE A 35 -1.83 6.00 -4.58
N ALA A 36 -1.69 6.34 -3.30
CA ALA A 36 -0.43 6.13 -2.59
C ALA A 36 -0.08 4.64 -2.54
N VAL A 37 -1.08 3.78 -2.34
CA VAL A 37 -0.86 2.35 -2.22
C VAL A 37 -0.73 1.66 -3.58
N GLN A 38 -1.31 2.19 -4.65
CA GLN A 38 -1.06 1.70 -6.02
C GLN A 38 0.43 1.67 -6.35
N SER A 39 1.18 2.72 -5.96
CA SER A 39 2.62 2.75 -6.20
C SER A 39 3.35 1.62 -5.47
N ALA A 40 2.89 1.22 -4.29
CA ALA A 40 3.47 0.10 -3.54
C ALA A 40 3.14 -1.25 -4.21
N LEU A 41 1.93 -1.39 -4.74
CA LEU A 41 1.50 -2.57 -5.51
C LEU A 41 2.38 -2.78 -6.75
N THR A 42 2.61 -1.73 -7.53
CA THR A 42 3.44 -1.79 -8.73
C THR A 42 4.85 -2.25 -8.41
N ASN A 43 5.46 -1.71 -7.34
CA ASN A 43 6.78 -2.13 -6.89
C ASN A 43 6.80 -3.61 -6.49
N ALA A 44 5.79 -4.07 -5.74
CA ALA A 44 5.69 -5.47 -5.33
C ALA A 44 5.63 -6.44 -6.51
N ILE A 45 4.83 -6.11 -7.53
CA ILE A 45 4.71 -6.90 -8.76
C ILE A 45 6.07 -6.95 -9.48
N ILE A 46 6.73 -5.80 -9.63
CA ILE A 46 8.02 -5.71 -10.34
C ILE A 46 9.08 -6.56 -9.64
N GLU A 47 9.19 -6.49 -8.31
CA GLU A 47 10.20 -7.26 -7.57
C GLU A 47 9.97 -8.78 -7.71
N VAL A 48 8.72 -9.24 -7.55
CA VAL A 48 8.38 -10.67 -7.71
C VAL A 48 8.66 -11.15 -9.14
N VAL A 49 8.33 -10.35 -10.16
CA VAL A 49 8.62 -10.69 -11.55
C VAL A 49 10.12 -10.66 -11.84
N ASN A 50 10.87 -9.75 -11.22
CA ASN A 50 12.33 -9.68 -11.34
C ASN A 50 13.02 -10.95 -10.77
N GLU A 51 12.55 -11.46 -9.63
CA GLU A 51 13.03 -12.73 -9.08
C GLU A 51 12.72 -13.92 -10.00
N LYS A 52 11.59 -13.88 -10.70
CA LYS A 52 11.23 -14.90 -11.70
C LYS A 52 12.11 -14.81 -12.94
N GLU A 53 12.32 -13.60 -13.45
CA GLU A 53 13.15 -13.35 -14.64
C GLU A 53 14.61 -13.78 -14.42
N SER A 54 15.14 -13.53 -13.22
CA SER A 54 16.48 -13.98 -12.79
C SER A 54 16.55 -15.47 -12.38
N LYS A 55 15.43 -16.19 -12.40
CA LYS A 55 15.29 -17.59 -11.93
C LYS A 55 15.72 -17.79 -10.47
N MET A 56 15.75 -16.72 -9.68
CA MET A 56 16.21 -16.77 -8.29
C MET A 56 15.32 -17.67 -7.43
N LYS A 57 14.01 -17.69 -7.70
CA LYS A 57 13.08 -18.63 -7.06
C LYS A 57 13.47 -20.10 -7.30
N VAL A 58 13.84 -20.46 -8.53
CA VAL A 58 14.26 -21.84 -8.88
C VAL A 58 15.57 -22.18 -8.17
N THR A 59 16.51 -21.23 -8.12
CA THR A 59 17.75 -21.38 -7.36
C THR A 59 17.48 -21.64 -5.87
N GLN A 60 16.54 -20.91 -5.25
CA GLN A 60 16.15 -21.12 -3.86
C GLN A 60 15.49 -22.49 -3.63
N GLU A 61 14.65 -22.96 -4.56
CA GLU A 61 14.07 -24.31 -4.50
C GLU A 61 15.14 -25.41 -4.59
N ILE A 62 16.19 -25.22 -5.41
CA ILE A 62 17.34 -26.14 -5.48
C ILE A 62 18.11 -26.18 -4.15
N TYR A 63 18.20 -25.06 -3.43
CA TYR A 63 18.79 -25.00 -2.08
C TYR A 63 17.89 -25.61 -0.99
N GLY A 64 16.72 -26.15 -1.35
CA GLY A 64 15.80 -26.82 -0.43
C GLY A 64 14.73 -25.90 0.18
N LEU A 65 14.56 -24.68 -0.35
CA LEU A 65 13.47 -23.81 0.09
C LEU A 65 12.13 -24.34 -0.44
N THR A 66 11.15 -24.52 0.45
CA THR A 66 9.80 -24.90 0.02
C THR A 66 9.06 -23.70 -0.58
N PRO A 67 8.16 -23.91 -1.55
CA PRO A 67 7.34 -22.83 -2.12
C PRO A 67 6.50 -22.08 -1.07
N LEU A 68 6.11 -22.75 0.03
CA LEU A 68 5.38 -22.11 1.13
C LEU A 68 6.27 -21.09 1.86
N MET A 69 7.51 -21.44 2.17
CA MET A 69 8.45 -20.52 2.83
C MET A 69 8.76 -19.30 1.97
N TYR A 70 8.79 -19.45 0.64
CA TYR A 70 8.92 -18.34 -0.30
C TYR A 70 7.77 -17.32 -0.16
N TRP A 71 6.52 -17.78 -0.21
CA TRP A 71 5.36 -16.88 -0.10
C TRP A 71 5.20 -16.29 1.30
N VAL A 72 5.53 -17.05 2.35
CA VAL A 72 5.54 -16.55 3.73
C VAL A 72 6.62 -15.48 3.93
N SER A 73 7.79 -15.63 3.31
CA SER A 73 8.85 -14.61 3.31
C SER A 73 8.35 -13.31 2.68
N TRP A 74 7.70 -13.39 1.52
CA TRP A 74 7.11 -12.24 0.85
C TRP A 74 6.00 -11.57 1.67
N ALA A 75 5.10 -12.37 2.26
CA ALA A 75 4.08 -11.86 3.17
C ALA A 75 4.68 -11.19 4.42
N GLY A 76 5.77 -11.73 4.97
CA GLY A 76 6.47 -11.16 6.11
C GLY A 76 7.16 -9.83 5.78
N TYR A 77 7.88 -9.77 4.66
CA TYR A 77 8.55 -8.55 4.18
C TYR A 77 7.55 -7.41 3.97
N PHE A 78 6.51 -7.65 3.16
CA PHE A 78 5.48 -6.64 2.93
C PHE A 78 4.65 -6.36 4.19
N GLY A 79 4.44 -7.35 5.05
CA GLY A 79 3.78 -7.16 6.34
C GLY A 79 4.50 -6.13 7.21
N ILE A 80 5.82 -6.27 7.37
CA ILE A 80 6.64 -5.32 8.14
C ILE A 80 6.64 -3.93 7.50
N VAL A 81 6.83 -3.85 6.18
CA VAL A 81 6.79 -2.57 5.45
C VAL A 81 5.42 -1.89 5.61
N SER A 82 4.34 -2.65 5.49
CA SER A 82 2.98 -2.14 5.64
C SER A 82 2.71 -1.60 7.05
N LEU A 83 3.21 -2.27 8.11
CA LEU A 83 3.11 -1.78 9.49
C LEU A 83 3.78 -0.41 9.67
N VAL A 84 5.00 -0.23 9.12
CA VAL A 84 5.71 1.06 9.19
C VAL A 84 4.93 2.14 8.45
N CYS A 85 4.45 1.85 7.24
CA CYS A 85 3.64 2.79 6.46
C CYS A 85 2.32 3.16 7.17
N MET A 86 1.65 2.20 7.80
CA MET A 86 0.41 2.45 8.53
C MET A 86 0.61 3.36 9.75
N VAL A 87 1.67 3.15 10.52
CA VAL A 87 1.99 4.02 11.68
C VAL A 87 2.28 5.45 11.20
N LEU A 88 3.04 5.60 10.12
CA LEU A 88 3.35 6.92 9.55
C LEU A 88 2.09 7.64 9.03
N LEU A 89 1.20 6.92 8.32
CA LEU A 89 -0.05 7.48 7.82
C LEU A 89 -1.02 7.84 8.95
N TYR A 90 -1.12 7.01 9.98
CA TYR A 90 -1.88 7.32 11.18
C TYR A 90 -1.35 8.58 11.88
N CYS A 91 -0.03 8.69 12.07
CA CYS A 91 0.59 9.91 12.62
C CYS A 91 0.27 11.15 11.75
N LEU A 92 0.40 11.05 10.43
CA LEU A 92 0.03 12.13 9.50
C LEU A 92 -1.44 12.54 9.64
N PHE A 93 -2.36 11.58 9.73
CA PHE A 93 -3.80 11.83 9.90
C PHE A 93 -4.20 12.31 11.30
N THR A 94 -3.30 12.26 12.28
CA THR A 94 -3.54 12.88 13.60
C THR A 94 -2.92 14.26 13.71
N LEU A 95 -1.78 14.50 13.06
CA LEU A 95 -1.01 15.74 13.16
C LEU A 95 -1.40 16.80 12.13
N ALA A 96 -1.66 16.40 10.88
CA ALA A 96 -1.91 17.34 9.78
C ALA A 96 -3.37 17.79 9.70
N ALA A 97 -4.31 16.96 10.15
CA ALA A 97 -5.72 17.30 10.25
C ALA A 97 -6.34 16.46 11.36
N PRO A 98 -7.06 17.02 12.36
CA PRO A 98 -7.70 16.25 13.44
C PRO A 98 -8.96 15.52 12.93
N MET A 99 -8.79 14.68 11.90
CA MET A 99 -9.86 13.98 11.17
C MET A 99 -10.27 12.68 11.85
N VAL A 100 -9.31 12.02 12.51
CA VAL A 100 -9.50 10.72 13.17
C VAL A 100 -9.74 10.86 14.67
N SER A 101 -9.77 12.09 15.20
CA SER A 101 -9.84 12.36 16.64
C SER A 101 -11.10 11.81 17.33
N ASN A 102 -12.20 11.60 16.60
CA ASN A 102 -13.44 11.00 17.12
C ASN A 102 -13.58 9.49 16.83
N SER A 103 -12.67 8.90 16.07
CA SER A 103 -12.75 7.49 15.65
C SER A 103 -11.91 6.60 16.56
N ASN A 104 -12.35 5.36 16.76
CA ASN A 104 -11.55 4.39 17.52
C ASN A 104 -10.25 4.08 16.74
N PRO A 105 -9.06 4.36 17.30
CA PRO A 105 -7.80 4.24 16.58
C PRO A 105 -7.49 2.80 16.17
N LEU A 106 -7.92 1.81 16.98
CA LEU A 106 -7.74 0.39 16.66
C LEU A 106 -8.56 -0.01 15.44
N PHE A 107 -9.77 0.53 15.29
CA PHE A 107 -10.62 0.20 14.15
C PHE A 107 -10.03 0.73 12.84
N VAL A 108 -9.51 1.96 12.86
CA VAL A 108 -8.86 2.58 11.68
C VAL A 108 -7.62 1.79 11.27
N LEU A 109 -6.75 1.45 12.23
CA LEU A 109 -5.57 0.62 11.96
C LEU A 109 -5.94 -0.76 11.43
N PHE A 110 -7.00 -1.38 11.95
CA PHE A 110 -7.45 -2.68 11.49
C PHE A 110 -7.96 -2.65 10.04
N VAL A 111 -8.76 -1.64 9.68
CA VAL A 111 -9.24 -1.45 8.30
C VAL A 111 -8.08 -1.19 7.34
N MET A 112 -7.11 -0.36 7.75
CA MET A 112 -5.91 -0.12 6.94
C MET A 112 -5.11 -1.42 6.75
N ALA A 113 -4.93 -2.22 7.80
CA ALA A 113 -4.18 -3.48 7.72
C ALA A 113 -4.82 -4.47 6.75
N LEU A 114 -6.15 -4.64 6.81
CA LEU A 114 -6.88 -5.49 5.89
C LEU A 114 -6.76 -5.01 4.43
N SER A 115 -6.80 -3.69 4.20
CA SER A 115 -6.66 -3.13 2.86
C SER A 115 -5.29 -3.40 2.22
N TYR A 116 -4.21 -3.32 3.01
CA TYR A 116 -2.86 -3.65 2.56
C TYR A 116 -2.70 -5.14 2.28
N MET A 117 -3.28 -6.01 3.12
CA MET A 117 -3.24 -7.46 2.89
C MET A 117 -3.97 -7.86 1.61
N GLN A 118 -5.16 -7.29 1.35
CA GLN A 118 -5.91 -7.53 0.12
C GLN A 118 -5.10 -7.17 -1.13
N GLN A 119 -4.35 -6.07 -1.09
CA GLN A 119 -3.54 -5.63 -2.23
C GLN A 119 -2.33 -6.52 -2.45
N LEU A 120 -1.71 -7.06 -1.39
CA LEU A 120 -0.63 -8.02 -1.53
C LEU A 120 -1.09 -9.29 -2.26
N GLU A 121 -2.25 -9.82 -1.88
CA GLU A 121 -2.83 -10.99 -2.56
C GLU A 121 -3.09 -10.70 -4.04
N PHE A 122 -3.62 -9.51 -4.34
CA PHE A 122 -3.85 -9.07 -5.71
C PHE A 122 -2.54 -8.92 -6.51
N ALA A 123 -1.50 -8.33 -5.91
CA ALA A 123 -0.17 -8.25 -6.51
C ALA A 123 0.41 -9.63 -6.80
N ALA A 124 0.29 -10.56 -5.86
CA ALA A 124 0.79 -11.92 -6.03
C ALA A 124 0.10 -12.64 -7.20
N ILE A 125 -1.22 -12.50 -7.33
CA ILE A 125 -1.99 -13.06 -8.45
C ILE A 125 -1.54 -12.45 -9.78
N ILE A 126 -1.44 -11.11 -9.87
CA ILE A 126 -1.02 -10.43 -11.09
C ILE A 126 0.41 -10.83 -11.47
N ALA A 127 1.33 -10.85 -10.50
CA ALA A 127 2.72 -11.19 -10.71
C ALA A 127 2.90 -12.62 -11.25
N VAL A 128 1.94 -13.53 -11.06
CA VAL A 128 1.96 -14.89 -11.65
C VAL A 128 1.81 -14.88 -13.17
N PHE A 129 1.10 -13.92 -13.75
CA PHE A 129 0.87 -13.87 -15.20
C PHE A 129 2.06 -13.31 -16.01
N PHE A 130 2.95 -12.55 -15.36
CA PHE A 130 4.05 -11.87 -16.04
C PHE A 130 5.39 -12.59 -15.86
N ASN A 131 6.13 -12.71 -16.96
CA ASN A 131 7.48 -13.31 -17.02
C ASN A 131 8.60 -12.28 -17.24
N ARG A 132 8.26 -11.04 -17.61
CA ARG A 132 9.21 -9.95 -17.83
C ARG A 132 8.81 -8.71 -17.06
N THR A 133 9.80 -8.09 -16.43
CA THR A 133 9.63 -6.87 -15.63
C THR A 133 9.04 -5.70 -16.42
N GLN A 134 9.48 -5.48 -17.67
CA GLN A 134 8.95 -4.41 -18.54
C GLN A 134 7.46 -4.55 -18.89
N ALA A 135 6.99 -5.79 -19.07
CA ALA A 135 5.58 -6.05 -19.35
C ALA A 135 4.73 -5.87 -18.08
N ALA A 136 5.27 -6.27 -16.93
CA ALA A 136 4.62 -6.12 -15.64
C ALA A 136 4.50 -4.65 -15.22
N SER A 137 5.56 -3.84 -15.41
CA SER A 137 5.55 -2.41 -15.06
C SER A 137 4.61 -1.57 -15.92
N ALA A 138 4.31 -2.02 -17.15
CA ALA A 138 3.38 -1.33 -18.04
C ALA A 138 1.90 -1.69 -17.77
N ALA A 139 1.65 -2.80 -17.07
CA ALA A 139 0.31 -3.31 -16.77
C ALA A 139 -0.13 -3.07 -15.32
N ALA A 140 0.77 -2.59 -14.46
CA ALA A 140 0.57 -2.31 -13.04
C ALA A 140 0.44 -0.81 -12.77
#